data_AF-K3Y3Y2-F1
#
_entry.id   AF-K3Y3Y2-F1
#
_cell.length_a   1.000
_cell.length_b   1.000
_cell.length_c   1.000
_cell.angle_alpha   90.00
_cell.angle_beta   90.00
_cell.angle_gamma   90.00
#
_symmetry.space_group_name_H-M   'P 1'
#
loop_
_entity.id
_entity.type
_entity.pdbx_description
1 polymer ?
#
loop_
_entity_poly.entity_id
_entity_poly.type
_entity_poly.pdbx_seq_one_letter_code
_entity_poly.pdbx_strand_id
1 'polypeptide(L)'
;MADRGAVEAIVRRTEEIKAHVAAEKARMDAIGEKVRQAMVKTGGKFWWEADVDALGEAELPEFARALRRLRDNVQRHVDLLLASA
;
A
#
# COMPACT_ATOMS: atom_id res chain seq x y z
N MET A 1 -24.23 -17.65 30.93
CA MET A 1 -22.82 -17.32 31.29
C MET A 1 -21.83 -17.62 30.16
N ALA A 2 -22.01 -18.69 29.36
CA ALA A 2 -21.14 -18.99 28.20
C ALA A 2 -21.10 -17.88 27.13
N ASP A 3 -22.22 -17.17 26.94
CA ASP A 3 -22.36 -16.09 25.95
C ASP A 3 -21.42 -14.90 26.19
N ARG A 4 -21.24 -14.50 27.46
CA ARG A 4 -20.32 -13.41 27.82
C ARG A 4 -18.85 -13.75 27.51
N GLY A 5 -18.44 -14.99 27.79
CA GLY A 5 -17.07 -15.43 27.50
C GLY A 5 -16.79 -15.50 26.00
N ALA A 6 -17.79 -15.87 25.18
CA ALA A 6 -17.67 -15.83 23.72
C ALA A 6 -17.51 -14.40 23.20
N VAL A 7 -18.29 -13.45 23.72
CA VAL A 7 -18.18 -12.02 23.36
C VAL A 7 -16.80 -11.47 23.74
N GLU A 8 -16.30 -11.75 24.94
CA GLU A 8 -14.97 -11.30 25.39
C GLU A 8 -13.85 -11.87 24.51
N ALA A 9 -13.95 -13.13 24.08
CA ALA A 9 -12.99 -13.75 23.17
C ALA A 9 -13.00 -13.10 21.77
N ILE A 10 -14.18 -12.77 21.24
CA ILE A 10 -14.33 -12.09 19.95
C ILE A 10 -13.74 -10.68 20.01
N VAL A 11 -14.01 -9.94 21.09
CA VAL A 11 -13.45 -8.59 21.28
C VAL A 11 -11.93 -8.65 21.30
N ARG A 12 -11.34 -9.55 22.10
CA ARG A 12 -9.88 -9.69 22.16
C ARG A 12 -9.28 -10.01 20.78
N ARG A 13 -9.85 -10.97 20.06
CA ARG A 13 -9.38 -11.34 18.72
C ARG A 13 -9.49 -10.16 17.74
N THR A 14 -10.55 -9.36 17.86
CA THR A 14 -10.75 -8.18 17.03
C THR A 14 -9.67 -7.13 17.30
N GLU A 15 -9.34 -6.88 18.56
CA GLU A 15 -8.26 -5.95 18.92
C GLU A 15 -6.89 -6.45 18.48
N GLU A 16 -6.61 -7.75 18.58
CA GLU A 16 -5.38 -8.36 18.04
C GLU A 16 -5.28 -8.15 16.52
N ILE A 17 -6.36 -8.41 15.77
CA ILE A 17 -6.39 -8.18 14.32
C ILE A 17 -6.16 -6.70 13.99
N LYS A 18 -6.81 -5.78 14.71
CA LYS A 18 -6.60 -4.34 14.52
C LYS A 18 -5.15 -3.94 14.74
N ALA A 19 -4.51 -4.47 15.78
CA ALA A 19 -3.10 -4.23 16.06
C ALA A 19 -2.19 -4.74 14.92
N HIS A 20 -2.45 -5.94 14.41
CA HIS A 20 -1.73 -6.48 13.26
C HIS A 20 -1.90 -5.62 11.99
N VAL A 21 -3.12 -5.17 11.71
CA VAL A 21 -3.40 -4.28 10.57
C VAL A 21 -2.70 -2.95 10.72
N ALA A 22 -2.69 -2.36 11.93
CA ALA A 22 -2.00 -1.10 12.20
C ALA A 22 -0.48 -1.23 12.03
N ALA A 23 0.11 -2.33 12.52
CA ALA A 23 1.53 -2.61 12.37
C ALA A 23 1.91 -2.80 10.89
N GLU A 24 1.11 -3.54 10.13
CA GLU A 24 1.35 -3.72 8.69
C GLU A 24 1.21 -2.41 7.92
N LYS A 25 0.20 -1.59 8.26
CA LYS A 25 0.06 -0.25 7.68
C LYS A 25 1.31 0.59 7.95
N ALA A 26 1.80 0.62 9.18
CA ALA A 26 3.01 1.37 9.54
C ALA A 26 4.24 0.88 8.76
N ARG A 27 4.38 -0.45 8.58
CA ARG A 27 5.44 -1.04 7.76
C ARG A 27 5.35 -0.59 6.31
N MET A 28 4.17 -0.64 5.71
CA MET A 28 3.94 -0.19 4.33
C MET A 28 4.18 1.31 4.14
N ASP A 29 3.76 2.14 5.11
CA ASP A 29 3.97 3.59 5.07
C ASP A 29 5.48 3.91 5.11
N ALA A 30 6.25 3.19 5.95
CA ALA A 30 7.70 3.33 6.00
C ALA A 30 8.39 2.91 4.69
N ILE A 31 7.92 1.85 4.04
CA ILE A 31 8.40 1.41 2.73
C ILE A 31 8.11 2.49 1.66
N GLY A 32 6.89 3.03 1.64
CA GLY A 32 6.52 4.10 0.71
C GLY A 32 7.37 5.36 0.90
N GLU A 33 7.67 5.72 2.15
CA GLU A 33 8.58 6.82 2.47
C GLU A 33 10.01 6.56 1.98
N LYS A 34 10.52 5.33 2.10
CA LYS A 34 11.84 4.95 1.57
C LYS A 34 11.89 5.10 0.04
N VAL A 35 10.85 4.65 -0.67
CA VAL A 35 10.74 4.83 -2.13
C VAL A 35 10.72 6.32 -2.50
N ARG A 36 9.96 7.14 -1.77
CA ARG A 36 9.91 8.59 -1.97
C ARG A 36 11.26 9.25 -1.76
N GLN A 37 12.01 8.85 -0.73
CA GLN A 37 13.36 9.36 -0.49
C GLN A 37 14.33 8.96 -1.59
N ALA A 38 14.25 7.73 -2.09
CA ALA A 38 15.06 7.28 -3.23
C ALA A 38 14.73 8.07 -4.51
N MET A 39 13.45 8.33 -4.78
CA MET A 39 13.00 9.22 -5.87
C MET A 39 13.58 10.64 -5.74
N VAL A 40 13.56 11.23 -4.54
CA VAL A 40 14.12 12.57 -4.33
C VAL A 40 15.64 12.57 -4.55
N LYS A 41 16.35 11.51 -4.13
CA LYS A 41 17.80 11.37 -4.34
C LYS A 41 18.19 11.30 -5.81
N THR A 42 17.35 10.74 -6.67
CA THR A 42 17.57 10.68 -8.12
C THR A 42 17.11 11.94 -8.85
N GLY A 43 16.53 12.93 -8.14
CA GLY A 43 15.95 14.13 -8.75
C GLY A 43 14.63 13.88 -9.50
N GLY A 44 14.03 12.71 -9.29
CA GLY A 44 12.79 12.29 -9.94
C GLY A 44 11.55 12.96 -9.35
N LYS A 45 10.51 13.05 -10.19
CA LYS A 45 9.15 13.47 -9.85
C LYS A 45 8.22 12.27 -9.63
N PHE A 46 8.55 11.10 -10.18
CA PHE A 46 7.71 9.92 -10.15
C PHE A 46 8.36 8.78 -9.36
N TRP A 47 7.53 7.97 -8.69
CA TRP A 47 8.02 6.89 -7.83
C TRP A 47 8.84 5.83 -8.59
N TRP A 48 8.59 5.63 -9.89
CA TRP A 48 9.35 4.72 -10.75
C TRP A 48 10.70 5.29 -11.22
N GLU A 49 11.00 6.55 -10.91
CA GLU A 49 12.31 7.18 -11.12
C GLU A 49 13.22 7.00 -9.90
N ALA A 50 12.74 6.35 -8.85
CA ALA A 50 13.58 5.91 -7.75
C ALA A 50 14.59 4.86 -8.22
N ASP A 51 15.82 4.93 -7.71
CA ASP A 51 16.83 3.89 -7.93
C ASP A 51 16.37 2.58 -7.26
N VAL A 52 15.87 1.66 -8.09
CA VAL A 52 15.34 0.36 -7.66
C VAL A 52 16.44 -0.54 -7.13
N ASP A 53 17.66 -0.43 -7.67
CA ASP A 53 18.82 -1.20 -7.22
C ASP A 53 19.25 -0.78 -5.80
N ALA A 54 19.05 0.50 -5.45
CA ALA A 54 19.28 1.01 -4.10
C ALA A 54 18.15 0.71 -3.09
N LEU A 55 16.95 0.36 -3.57
CA LEU A 55 15.79 0.13 -2.71
C LEU A 55 15.75 -1.30 -2.15
N GLY A 56 15.99 -2.31 -2.98
CA GLY A 56 16.02 -3.72 -2.59
C GLY A 56 14.67 -4.44 -2.73
N GLU A 57 14.65 -5.74 -2.38
CA GLU A 57 13.50 -6.63 -2.62
C GLU A 57 12.28 -6.35 -1.73
N ALA A 58 12.49 -5.77 -0.53
CA ALA A 58 11.41 -5.56 0.44
C ALA A 58 10.37 -4.53 -0.06
N GLU A 59 10.75 -3.72 -1.04
CA GLU A 59 9.98 -2.62 -1.62
C GLU A 59 9.14 -3.06 -2.84
N LEU A 60 9.42 -4.25 -3.41
CA LEU A 60 8.69 -4.81 -4.57
C LEU A 60 7.16 -4.86 -4.39
N PRO A 61 6.61 -5.21 -3.21
CA PRO A 61 5.16 -5.19 -3.00
C PRO A 61 4.54 -3.80 -3.19
N GLU A 62 5.25 -2.73 -2.84
CA GLU A 62 4.75 -1.37 -3.01
C GLU A 62 4.82 -0.93 -4.48
N PHE A 63 5.88 -1.30 -5.21
CA PHE A 63 5.94 -1.10 -6.65
C PHE A 63 4.82 -1.83 -7.40
N ALA A 64 4.54 -3.09 -7.05
CA ALA A 64 3.42 -3.83 -7.61
C ALA A 64 2.08 -3.14 -7.33
N ARG A 65 1.90 -2.57 -6.12
CA ARG A 65 0.70 -1.81 -5.77
C ARG A 65 0.59 -0.52 -6.57
N ALA A 66 1.67 0.21 -6.75
CA ALA A 66 1.72 1.45 -7.50
C ALA A 66 1.44 1.21 -8.99
N LEU A 67 1.98 0.15 -9.58
CA LEU A 67 1.69 -0.27 -10.96
C LEU A 67 0.21 -0.63 -11.16
N ARG A 68 -0.40 -1.38 -10.23
CA ARG A 68 -1.84 -1.68 -10.30
C ARG A 68 -2.67 -0.40 -10.31
N ARG A 69 -2.37 0.55 -9.40
CA ARG A 69 -3.06 1.85 -9.36
C ARG A 69 -2.90 2.64 -10.65
N LEU A 70 -1.69 2.64 -11.23
CA LEU A 70 -1.42 3.31 -12.50
C LEU A 70 -2.27 2.71 -13.63
N ARG A 71 -2.26 1.38 -13.77
CA ARG A 71 -3.10 0.66 -14.75
C ARG A 71 -4.58 1.01 -14.57
N ASP A 72 -5.09 0.96 -13.35
CA ASP A 72 -6.50 1.21 -13.07
C ASP A 72 -6.89 2.69 -13.34
N ASN A 73 -5.97 3.64 -13.12
CA ASN A 73 -6.15 5.05 -13.51
C ASN A 73 -6.15 5.23 -15.02
N VAL A 74 -5.22 4.60 -15.74
CA VAL A 74 -5.14 4.66 -17.20
C VAL A 74 -6.39 4.05 -17.83
N GLN A 75 -6.85 2.90 -17.36
CA GLN A 75 -8.09 2.28 -17.85
C GLN A 75 -9.29 3.21 -17.68
N ARG A 76 -9.47 3.79 -16.49
CA ARG A 76 -10.54 4.77 -16.25
C ARG A 76 -10.46 5.96 -17.19
N HIS A 77 -9.26 6.45 -17.51
CA HIS A 77 -9.09 7.55 -18.44
C HIS A 77 -9.48 7.15 -19.88
N VAL A 78 -9.10 5.96 -20.31
CA VAL A 78 -9.51 5.41 -21.61
C VAL A 78 -11.03 5.27 -21.68
N ASP A 79 -11.67 4.71 -20.66
CA ASP A 79 -13.12 4.53 -20.62
C ASP A 79 -13.86 5.88 -20.70
N LEU A 80 -13.35 6.91 -20.01
CA LEU A 80 -13.89 8.28 -20.09
C LEU A 80 -13.77 8.87 -21.49
N LEU A 81 -12.62 8.71 -22.14
CA LEU A 81 -12.41 9.19 -23.51
C LEU A 81 -13.36 8.50 -24.49
N LEU A 82 -13.53 7.19 -24.36
CA LEU A 82 -14.44 6.40 -25.21
C LEU A 82 -15.92 6.75 -24.97
N ALA A 83 -16.31 7.07 -23.73
CA ALA A 83 -17.67 7.50 -23.41
C ALA A 83 -17.98 8.94 -23.88
N SER A 84 -16.94 9.73 -24.15
CA SER A 84 -17.05 11.11 -24.66
C SER A 84 -16.93 11.24 -26.18
N ALA A 85 -16.71 10.12 -26.88
CA ALA A 85 -16.59 10.01 -28.33
C ALA A 85 -17.92 9.59 -28.98
#